data_AF-A0AAE1JXW1-F1
#
_entry.id   AF-A0AAE1JXW1-F1
#
_cell.length_a   1.000
_cell.length_b   1.000
_cell.length_c   1.000
_cell.angle_alpha   90.00
_cell.angle_beta   90.00
_cell.angle_gamma   90.00
#
_symmetry.space_group_name_H-M   'P 1'
#
loop_
_entity.id
_entity.type
_entity.pdbx_description
1 polymer ?
#
loop_
_entity_poly.entity_id
_entity_poly.type
_entity_poly.pdbx_seq_one_letter_code
_entity_poly.pdbx_strand_id
1 'polypeptide(L)'
;MFVFEPNLSTYTDLLKTVQVTVPTIFAEQDFLNMYFRDKYSPISNNYNLVLAMLWRHPENVRLEDVKVVHYYAAGSKPWRFTGKEVKMDREDIKMLVKKWWEIYEDETLDYENTVNVERIKGALTESGGIQYFPAPSAA
;
A
#
# COMPACT_ATOMS: atom_id res chain seq x y z
N MET A 1 5.19 4.58 1.65
CA MET A 1 6.17 4.28 0.59
C MET A 1 7.56 4.57 1.12
N PHE A 2 8.54 3.70 0.85
CA PHE A 2 9.95 3.92 1.16
C PHE A 2 10.82 3.19 0.12
N VAL A 3 12.09 3.56 0.05
CA VAL A 3 13.08 2.92 -0.84
C VAL A 3 14.04 2.12 0.05
N PHE A 4 14.37 0.90 -0.36
CA PHE A 4 15.31 0.05 0.37
C PHE A 4 16.16 -0.80 -0.57
N GLU A 5 17.28 -1.28 -0.05
CA GLU A 5 18.15 -2.26 -0.71
C GLU A 5 17.91 -3.65 -0.08
N PRO A 6 17.51 -4.68 -0.87
CA PRO A 6 17.37 -6.03 -0.36
C PRO A 6 18.67 -6.55 0.25
N ASN A 7 18.63 -6.95 1.52
CA ASN A 7 19.82 -7.36 2.25
C ASN A 7 19.48 -8.43 3.30
N LEU A 8 20.11 -9.60 3.21
CA LEU A 8 19.81 -10.74 4.10
C LEU A 8 20.10 -10.45 5.57
N SER A 9 21.15 -9.68 5.85
CA SER A 9 21.49 -9.28 7.22
C SER A 9 20.40 -8.38 7.81
N THR A 10 19.97 -7.37 7.04
CA THR A 10 18.87 -6.46 7.41
C THR A 10 17.56 -7.22 7.62
N TYR A 11 17.23 -8.17 6.73
CA TYR A 11 16.04 -9.02 6.90
C TYR A 11 16.09 -9.83 8.20
N THR A 12 17.22 -10.49 8.47
CA THR A 12 17.39 -11.33 9.67
C THR A 12 17.28 -10.48 10.94
N ASP A 13 17.85 -9.28 10.92
CA ASP A 13 17.82 -8.36 12.05
C ASP A 13 16.45 -7.72 12.27
N LEU A 14 15.74 -7.33 11.20
CA LEU A 14 14.34 -6.92 11.25
C LEU A 14 13.46 -8.00 11.90
N LEU A 15 13.63 -9.27 11.50
CA LEU A 15 12.84 -10.37 12.04
C LEU A 15 13.11 -10.60 13.54
N LYS A 16 14.38 -10.52 13.97
CA LYS A 16 14.72 -10.60 15.40
C LYS A 16 14.15 -9.42 16.18
N THR A 17 14.22 -8.22 15.61
CA THR A 17 13.78 -7.00 16.28
C THR A 17 12.26 -6.93 16.41
N VAL A 18 11.51 -7.30 15.36
CA VAL A 18 10.04 -7.28 15.41
C VAL A 18 9.47 -8.27 16.43
N GLN A 19 10.14 -9.42 16.65
CA GLN A 19 9.72 -10.43 17.63
C GLN A 19 9.74 -9.92 19.08
N VAL A 20 10.63 -8.98 19.39
CA VAL A 20 10.75 -8.40 20.74
C VAL A 20 10.16 -7.00 20.86
N THR A 21 9.70 -6.41 19.75
CA THR A 21 9.11 -5.07 19.74
C THR A 21 7.64 -5.13 20.15
N VAL A 22 7.24 -4.26 21.08
CA VAL A 22 5.83 -4.10 21.46
C VAL A 22 5.06 -3.47 20.29
N PRO A 23 3.99 -4.11 19.78
CA PRO A 23 3.20 -3.54 18.69
C PRO A 23 2.54 -2.21 19.08
N THR A 24 2.48 -1.28 18.13
CA THR A 24 1.75 -0.01 18.31
C THR A 24 0.56 0.06 17.33
N ILE A 25 -0.34 1.02 17.54
CA ILE A 25 -1.51 1.23 16.68
C ILE A 25 -1.14 1.70 15.26
N PHE A 26 0.12 2.07 15.05
CA PHE A 26 0.69 2.47 13.76
C PHE A 26 1.47 1.33 13.08
N ALA A 27 1.39 0.12 13.65
CA ALA A 27 1.87 -1.13 13.06
C ALA A 27 3.30 -1.03 12.51
N GLU A 28 3.52 -1.47 11.27
CA GLU A 28 4.83 -1.48 10.64
C GLU A 28 5.42 -0.08 10.44
N GLN A 29 4.58 0.96 10.29
CA GLN A 29 5.09 2.32 10.05
C GLN A 29 5.95 2.80 11.22
N ASP A 30 5.47 2.60 12.45
CA ASP A 30 6.17 3.02 13.66
C ASP A 30 7.35 2.11 13.98
N PHE A 31 7.19 0.80 13.80
CA PHE A 31 8.29 -0.15 13.90
C PHE A 31 9.46 0.21 12.97
N LEU A 32 9.18 0.46 11.69
CA LEU A 32 10.21 0.79 10.70
C LEU A 32 10.81 2.18 10.95
N ASN A 33 10.03 3.15 11.42
CA ASN A 33 10.56 4.45 11.85
C ASN A 33 11.57 4.30 12.99
N MET A 34 11.25 3.48 14.00
CA MET A 34 12.15 3.23 15.12
C MET A 34 13.39 2.43 14.72
N TYR A 35 13.22 1.40 13.88
CA TYR A 35 14.31 0.57 13.39
C TYR A 35 15.30 1.36 12.51
N PHE A 36 14.80 2.21 11.61
CA PHE A 36 15.61 3.00 10.68
C PHE A 36 15.86 4.45 11.12
N ARG A 37 15.60 4.80 12.38
CA ARG A 37 15.65 6.18 12.89
C ARG A 37 16.96 6.91 12.56
N ASP A 38 18.08 6.18 12.58
CA ASP A 38 19.42 6.73 12.39
C ASP A 38 19.82 6.88 10.90
N LYS A 39 18.98 6.40 9.98
CA LYS A 39 19.18 6.43 8.52
C LYS A 39 18.03 7.11 7.77
N TYR A 40 17.08 7.70 8.50
CA TYR A 40 15.88 8.28 7.91
C TYR A 40 16.22 9.42 6.94
N SER A 41 15.65 9.36 5.74
CA SER A 41 15.71 10.42 4.73
C SER A 41 14.29 10.67 4.20
N PRO A 42 13.74 11.88 4.37
CA PRO A 42 12.38 12.17 3.97
C PRO A 42 12.26 12.18 2.44
N ILE A 43 11.18 11.58 1.94
CA ILE A 43 10.79 11.67 0.53
C ILE A 43 9.72 12.76 0.39
N SER A 44 9.75 13.51 -0.71
CA SER A 44 8.71 14.50 -1.02
C SER A 44 7.32 13.87 -1.00
N ASN A 45 6.35 14.63 -0.47
CA ASN A 45 4.93 14.27 -0.42
C ASN A 45 4.37 13.90 -1.81
N ASN A 46 4.97 14.40 -2.89
CA ASN A 46 4.56 14.05 -4.26
C ASN A 46 4.72 12.55 -4.58
N TYR A 47 5.63 11.85 -3.90
CA TYR A 47 5.85 10.41 -4.09
C TYR A 47 5.12 9.53 -3.06
N ASN A 48 4.35 10.12 -2.15
CA ASN A 48 3.56 9.38 -1.17
C ASN A 48 2.45 10.27 -0.59
N LEU A 49 1.61 10.84 -1.44
CA LEU A 49 0.58 11.79 -1.00
C LEU A 49 -0.43 11.08 -0.09
N VAL A 50 -0.32 11.28 1.22
CA VAL A 50 -1.35 10.86 2.17
C VAL A 50 -2.53 11.81 2.00
N LEU A 51 -3.70 11.29 1.62
CA LEU A 51 -4.86 12.12 1.26
C LEU A 51 -5.24 13.19 2.30
N ALA A 52 -4.99 12.92 3.59
CA ALA A 52 -5.24 13.89 4.66
C ALA A 52 -4.50 15.22 4.48
N MET A 53 -3.40 15.25 3.72
CA MET A 53 -2.69 16.48 3.38
C MET A 53 -3.56 17.47 2.59
N LEU A 54 -4.54 17.00 1.82
CA LEU A 54 -5.44 17.86 1.02
C LEU A 54 -6.31 18.79 1.85
N TRP A 55 -6.51 18.49 3.14
CA TRP A 55 -7.31 19.34 4.03
C TRP A 55 -6.61 19.70 5.34
N ARG A 56 -5.50 19.03 5.70
CA ARG A 56 -4.68 19.41 6.85
C ARG A 56 -3.62 20.46 6.49
N HIS A 57 -3.01 20.32 5.31
CA HIS A 57 -1.93 21.18 4.82
C HIS A 57 -2.07 21.42 3.32
N PRO A 58 -3.22 21.95 2.84
CA PRO A 58 -3.46 22.18 1.42
C PRO A 58 -2.41 23.06 0.76
N GLU A 59 -1.79 23.98 1.51
CA GLU A 59 -0.68 24.83 1.07
C GLU A 59 0.56 24.05 0.61
N ASN A 60 0.71 22.81 1.07
CA ASN A 60 1.84 21.94 0.76
C ASN A 60 1.51 20.91 -0.33
N VAL A 61 0.36 21.03 -1.00
CA VAL A 61 -0.07 20.08 -2.03
C VAL A 61 -0.32 20.81 -3.35
N ARG A 62 0.53 20.50 -4.35
CA ARG A 62 0.26 20.77 -5.76
C ARG A 62 -0.11 19.46 -6.44
N LEU A 63 -1.41 19.24 -6.64
CA LEU A 63 -1.94 17.94 -7.09
C LEU A 63 -1.38 17.51 -8.46
N GLU A 64 -1.09 18.46 -9.33
CA GLU A 64 -0.47 18.27 -10.64
C GLU A 64 0.94 17.67 -10.58
N ASP A 65 1.67 17.88 -9.48
CA ASP A 65 3.02 17.36 -9.30
C ASP A 65 3.05 15.96 -8.67
N VAL A 66 1.90 15.49 -8.14
CA VAL A 66 1.79 14.23 -7.40
C VAL A 66 1.97 13.05 -8.35
N LYS A 67 2.81 12.09 -7.91
CA LYS A 67 3.14 10.86 -8.64
C LYS A 67 2.52 9.62 -8.01
N VAL A 68 2.33 9.62 -6.69
CA VAL A 68 1.76 8.48 -5.96
C VAL A 68 0.77 8.98 -4.91
N VAL A 69 -0.43 8.40 -4.91
CA VAL A 69 -1.49 8.68 -3.94
C VAL A 69 -1.63 7.53 -2.96
N HIS A 70 -1.64 7.85 -1.67
CA HIS A 70 -1.84 6.90 -0.58
C HIS A 70 -3.23 7.08 0.03
N TYR A 71 -4.14 6.17 -0.34
CA TYR A 71 -5.51 6.06 0.17
C TYR A 71 -5.55 5.48 1.59
N TYR A 72 -4.99 6.21 2.57
CA TYR A 72 -4.92 5.79 3.97
C TYR A 72 -6.16 6.18 4.79
N ALA A 73 -6.75 7.34 4.50
CA ALA A 73 -7.85 7.89 5.30
C ALA A 73 -9.09 6.97 5.29
N ALA A 74 -9.84 6.96 6.40
CA ALA A 74 -11.09 6.21 6.49
C ALA A 74 -12.05 6.61 5.35
N GLY A 75 -12.67 5.62 4.71
CA GLY A 75 -13.54 5.83 3.54
C GLY A 75 -12.82 6.09 2.21
N SER A 76 -11.50 6.30 2.23
CA SER A 76 -10.77 6.67 1.00
C SER A 76 -10.37 5.51 0.10
N LYS A 77 -10.47 4.26 0.57
CA LYS A 77 -10.13 3.07 -0.24
C LYS A 77 -11.01 3.05 -1.50
N PRO A 78 -10.45 3.15 -2.72
CA PRO A 78 -11.25 3.32 -3.94
C PRO A 78 -12.32 2.23 -4.15
N TRP A 79 -11.96 0.97 -3.87
CA TRP A 79 -12.85 -0.20 -4.00
C TRP A 79 -13.96 -0.28 -2.92
N ARG A 80 -13.95 0.60 -1.91
CA ARG A 80 -15.00 0.73 -0.89
C ARG A 80 -15.52 2.18 -0.78
N PHE A 81 -15.21 3.02 -1.76
CA PHE A 81 -15.50 4.44 -1.69
C PHE A 81 -17.00 4.70 -1.78
N THR A 82 -17.58 5.30 -0.75
CA THR A 82 -19.01 5.68 -0.74
C THR A 82 -19.21 7.19 -0.86
N GLY A 83 -18.18 7.98 -0.58
CA GLY A 83 -18.24 9.44 -0.52
C GLY A 83 -18.96 10.00 0.71
N LYS A 84 -19.38 9.15 1.65
CA LYS A 84 -20.17 9.56 2.84
C LYS A 84 -19.30 9.83 4.07
N GLU A 85 -18.11 9.26 4.12
CA GLU A 85 -17.19 9.43 5.24
C GLU A 85 -16.63 10.85 5.30
N VAL A 86 -16.11 11.24 6.46
CA VAL A 86 -15.62 12.59 6.73
C VAL A 86 -14.58 13.01 5.70
N LYS A 87 -14.84 14.14 5.03
CA LYS A 87 -14.02 14.73 3.94
C LYS A 87 -14.00 13.95 2.63
N MET A 88 -14.72 12.82 2.49
CA MET A 88 -14.77 12.05 1.25
C MET A 88 -15.71 12.65 0.19
N ASP A 89 -16.49 13.66 0.56
CA ASP A 89 -17.37 14.42 -0.32
C ASP A 89 -16.63 15.42 -1.23
N ARG A 90 -15.32 15.62 -1.01
CA ARG A 90 -14.50 16.57 -1.78
C ARG A 90 -14.27 16.14 -3.22
N GLU A 91 -14.27 17.12 -4.12
CA GLU A 91 -14.10 16.91 -5.56
C GLU A 91 -12.70 16.41 -5.94
N ASP A 92 -11.66 16.88 -5.25
CA ASP A 92 -10.30 16.39 -5.48
C ASP A 92 -10.14 14.90 -5.14
N ILE A 93 -10.76 14.43 -4.06
CA ILE A 93 -10.78 13.00 -3.70
C ILE A 93 -11.59 12.18 -4.71
N LYS A 94 -12.79 12.63 -5.08
CA LYS A 94 -13.61 11.94 -6.09
C LYS A 94 -12.88 11.81 -7.42
N MET A 95 -12.16 12.85 -7.84
CA MET A 95 -11.32 12.83 -9.04
C MET A 95 -10.20 11.78 -8.93
N LEU A 96 -9.50 11.69 -7.79
CA LEU A 96 -8.46 10.68 -7.58
C LEU A 96 -9.03 9.25 -7.57
N VAL A 97 -10.16 9.03 -6.88
CA VAL A 97 -10.86 7.74 -6.87
C VAL A 97 -11.31 7.34 -8.29
N LYS A 98 -11.83 8.30 -9.08
CA LYS A 98 -12.20 8.05 -10.47
C LYS A 98 -11.00 7.58 -11.29
N LYS A 99 -9.84 8.25 -11.18
CA LYS A 99 -8.60 7.82 -11.87
C LYS A 99 -8.15 6.42 -11.48
N TRP A 100 -8.37 6.02 -10.22
CA TRP A 100 -8.08 4.65 -9.78
C TRP A 100 -8.99 3.63 -10.47
N TRP A 101 -10.30 3.91 -10.55
CA TRP A 101 -11.26 3.05 -11.23
C TRP A 101 -11.03 3.00 -12.74
N GLU A 102 -10.67 4.12 -13.38
CA GLU A 102 -10.29 4.16 -14.81
C GLU A 102 -9.14 3.20 -15.13
N ILE A 103 -8.20 3.00 -14.20
CA ILE A 103 -7.11 2.01 -14.35
C ILE A 103 -7.61 0.59 -14.08
N TYR A 104 -8.42 0.40 -13.04
CA TYR A 104 -8.93 -0.92 -12.67
C TYR A 104 -9.89 -1.51 -13.72
N GLU A 105 -10.68 -0.67 -14.39
CA GLU A 105 -11.63 -1.06 -15.43
C GLU A 105 -10.99 -1.12 -16.83
N ASP A 106 -9.70 -0.79 -16.95
CA ASP A 106 -8.97 -0.90 -18.21
C ASP A 106 -8.60 -2.36 -18.49
N GLU A 107 -9.48 -3.06 -19.22
CA GLU A 107 -9.28 -4.44 -19.64
C GLU A 107 -7.98 -4.65 -20.43
N THR A 108 -7.36 -3.61 -21.01
CA THR A 108 -6.07 -3.74 -21.70
C THR A 108 -4.91 -3.99 -20.74
N LEU A 109 -5.10 -3.71 -19.45
CA LEU A 109 -4.17 -4.01 -18.37
C LEU A 109 -4.43 -5.38 -17.73
N ASP A 110 -5.50 -6.07 -18.14
CA ASP A 110 -5.78 -7.40 -17.62
C ASP A 110 -4.62 -8.34 -17.93
N TYR A 111 -4.23 -9.09 -16.92
CA TYR A 111 -3.19 -10.09 -17.08
C TYR A 111 -3.72 -11.21 -17.97
N GLU A 112 -3.28 -11.24 -19.24
CA GLU A 112 -3.52 -12.36 -20.12
C GLU A 112 -2.81 -13.60 -19.56
N ASN A 113 -3.61 -14.44 -18.91
CA ASN A 113 -3.14 -15.68 -18.32
C ASN A 113 -2.91 -16.72 -19.44
N THR A 114 -1.84 -16.53 -20.22
CA THR A 114 -1.31 -17.56 -21.14
C THR A 114 -0.72 -18.75 -20.38
N VAL A 115 -0.71 -18.68 -19.05
CA VAL A 115 -0.25 -19.77 -18.22
C VAL A 115 -1.26 -20.90 -18.29
N ASN A 116 -0.84 -22.00 -18.89
CA ASN A 116 -1.61 -23.23 -18.92
C ASN A 116 -1.90 -23.66 -17.47
N VAL A 117 -3.11 -23.37 -17.01
CA VAL A 117 -3.58 -23.64 -15.64
C VAL A 117 -3.39 -25.11 -15.29
N GLU A 118 -3.43 -26.02 -16.26
CA GLU A 118 -3.15 -27.44 -16.03
C GLU A 118 -1.68 -27.70 -15.68
N ARG A 119 -0.75 -26.96 -16.29
CA ARG A 119 0.68 -27.07 -15.98
C ARG A 119 0.99 -26.57 -14.56
N ILE A 120 0.36 -25.46 -14.13
CA ILE A 120 0.54 -24.96 -12.76
C ILE A 120 -0.10 -25.94 -11.76
N LYS A 121 -1.32 -26.43 -12.05
CA LYS A 121 -2.00 -27.42 -11.21
C LYS A 121 -1.14 -28.67 -11.03
N GLY A 122 -0.56 -29.20 -12.12
CA GLY A 122 0.37 -30.33 -12.07
C GLY A 122 1.56 -30.09 -11.13
N ALA A 123 2.25 -28.96 -11.27
CA ALA A 123 3.39 -28.60 -10.42
C ALA A 123 3.00 -28.36 -8.94
N LEU A 124 1.81 -27.81 -8.67
CA LEU A 124 1.28 -27.60 -7.32
C LEU A 124 0.89 -28.92 -6.64
N THR A 125 0.37 -29.89 -7.39
CA THR A 125 0.14 -31.25 -6.87
C THR A 125 1.44 -32.01 -6.59
N GLU A 126 2.49 -31.79 -7.38
CA GLU A 126 3.81 -32.42 -7.18
C GLU A 126 4.60 -31.83 -6.01
N SER A 127 4.42 -30.53 -5.72
CA SER A 127 5.19 -29.82 -4.68
C SER A 127 4.71 -30.04 -3.24
N GLY A 128 3.64 -30.81 -3.04
CA GLY A 128 3.17 -31.19 -1.71
C GLY A 128 2.61 -30.03 -0.91
N GLY A 129 1.32 -29.74 -1.09
CA GLY A 129 0.47 -28.99 -0.15
C GLY A 129 1.06 -27.70 0.43
N ILE A 130 0.97 -26.60 -0.31
CA ILE A 130 1.29 -25.27 0.23
C ILE A 130 0.31 -24.95 1.36
N GLN A 131 0.81 -24.72 2.57
CA GLN A 131 -0.01 -24.22 3.68
C GLN A 131 -0.50 -22.81 3.33
N TYR A 132 -1.79 -22.72 3.02
CA TYR A 132 -2.47 -21.46 2.74
C TYR A 132 -2.83 -20.77 4.05
N PHE A 133 -2.22 -19.61 4.30
CA PHE A 133 -2.61 -18.72 5.38
C PHE A 133 -3.45 -17.57 4.79
N PRO A 134 -4.75 -17.46 5.11
CA PRO A 134 -5.57 -16.36 4.61
C PRO A 134 -5.05 -15.03 5.16
N ALA A 135 -4.97 -14.02 4.30
CA ALA A 135 -4.63 -12.67 4.74
C ALA A 135 -5.69 -12.16 5.73
N PRO A 136 -5.30 -11.51 6.84
CA PRO A 136 -6.26 -10.90 7.75
C PRO A 136 -7.08 -9.84 7.02
N SER A 137 -8.34 -9.69 7.43
CA SER A 137 -9.24 -8.67 6.90
C SER A 137 -8.63 -7.29 7.10
N ALA A 138 -8.36 -6.58 6.01
CA ALA A 138 -7.96 -5.19 6.07
C ALA A 138 -9.14 -4.36 6.60
N ALA A 139 -9.02 -3.93 7.86
CA ALA A 139 -9.91 -2.99 8.53
C ALA A 139 -9.93 -1.64 7.79
#